data_AF-M6HIK2-F1
#
_entry.id   AF-M6HIK2-F1
#
_cell.length_a   1.000
_cell.length_b   1.000
_cell.length_c   1.000
_cell.angle_alpha   90.00
_cell.angle_beta   90.00
_cell.angle_gamma   90.00
#
_symmetry.space_group_name_H-M   'P 1'
#
loop_
_entity.id
_entity.type
_entity.pdbx_description
1 polymer ?
#
loop_
_entity_poly.entity_id
_entity_poly.type
_entity_poly.pdbx_seq_one_letter_code
_entity_poly.pdbx_strand_id
1 'polypeptide(L)' 'MVINYFKIKPLDITESELDEYEKYIGIPLQKEDREAILKSTGFRKAIAIKNKLRLNYLNHYFSDDLESNEEFPIK' A
#
# COMPACT_ATOMS: atom_id res chain seq x y z
N MET A 1 -9.29 -13.26 3.07
CA MET A 1 -10.12 -12.13 2.60
C MET A 1 -10.15 -12.08 1.07
N VAL A 2 -11.31 -11.90 0.44
CA VAL A 2 -11.43 -11.76 -1.03
C VAL A 2 -11.37 -10.27 -1.41
N ILE A 3 -10.34 -9.84 -2.15
CA ILE A 3 -10.17 -8.44 -2.57
C ILE A 3 -10.70 -8.27 -4.00
N ASN A 4 -11.69 -7.41 -4.18
CA ASN A 4 -12.19 -7.06 -5.52
C ASN A 4 -11.36 -5.92 -6.13
N TYR A 5 -10.42 -6.26 -7.01
CA TYR A 5 -9.50 -5.33 -7.65
C TYR A 5 -10.19 -4.33 -8.60
N PHE A 6 -11.35 -4.68 -9.17
CA PHE A 6 -12.06 -3.80 -10.09
C PHE A 6 -12.68 -2.60 -9.38
N LYS A 7 -13.12 -2.79 -8.13
CA LYS A 7 -13.75 -1.75 -7.30
C LYS A 7 -12.75 -0.83 -6.60
N ILE A 8 -11.45 -1.10 -6.68
CA ILE A 8 -10.42 -0.26 -6.05
C ILE A 8 -10.26 1.03 -6.85
N LYS A 9 -10.45 2.17 -6.18
CA LYS A 9 -10.19 3.48 -6.77
C LYS A 9 -8.68 3.68 -6.93
N PRO A 10 -8.25 4.43 -7.96
CA PRO A 10 -6.86 4.86 -8.08
C PRO A 10 -6.45 5.62 -6.81
N LEU A 11 -5.19 5.49 -6.41
CA LEU A 11 -4.66 6.29 -5.31
C LEU A 11 -4.69 7.77 -5.72
N ASP A 12 -5.31 8.61 -4.89
CA ASP A 12 -5.15 10.05 -5.01
C ASP A 12 -3.76 10.40 -4.52
N ILE A 13 -2.93 10.87 -5.45
CA ILE A 13 -1.58 11.34 -5.18
C ILE A 13 -1.51 12.75 -5.73
N THR A 14 -1.10 13.68 -4.87
CA THR A 14 -0.85 15.09 -5.19
C THR A 14 0.63 15.32 -5.46
N GLU A 15 0.96 16.45 -6.11
CA GLU A 15 2.36 16.83 -6.35
C GLU A 15 3.17 16.95 -5.05
N SER A 16 2.56 17.48 -3.99
CA SER A 16 3.23 17.66 -2.69
C SER A 16 3.58 16.34 -2.00
N GLU A 17 2.72 15.33 -2.12
CA GLU A 17 3.04 13.98 -1.62
C GLU A 17 4.21 13.37 -2.41
N LEU A 18 4.30 13.69 -3.69
CA LEU A 18 5.39 13.23 -4.55
C LEU A 18 6.74 13.89 -4.19
N ASP A 19 6.72 15.17 -3.82
CA ASP A 19 7.91 15.88 -3.26
C ASP A 19 8.41 15.19 -1.98
N GLU A 20 7.49 14.77 -1.12
CA GLU A 20 7.83 14.08 0.12
C GLU A 20 8.45 12.70 -0.18
N TYR A 21 7.89 11.94 -1.12
CA TYR A 21 8.46 10.67 -1.55
C TYR A 21 9.84 10.82 -2.19
N GLU A 22 10.07 11.87 -2.97
CA GLU A 22 11.39 12.19 -3.54
C GLU A 22 12.42 12.37 -2.43
N LYS A 23 12.06 13.12 -1.39
CA LYS A 23 12.92 13.34 -0.22
C LYS A 23 13.22 12.03 0.54
N TYR A 24 12.25 11.13 0.64
CA TYR A 24 12.44 9.82 1.29
C TYR A 24 13.29 8.85 0.48
N ILE A 25 13.14 8.83 -0.85
CA ILE A 25 13.87 7.94 -1.74
C ILE A 25 15.30 8.46 -1.98
N GLY A 26 15.51 9.78 -1.87
CA GLY A 26 16.82 10.42 -2.08
C GLY A 26 17.25 10.45 -3.55
N ILE A 27 16.31 10.20 -4.47
CA ILE A 27 16.53 10.22 -5.92
C ILE A 27 15.56 11.24 -6.51
N PRO A 28 16.05 12.24 -7.27
CA PRO A 28 15.17 13.24 -7.86
C PRO A 28 14.28 12.60 -8.93
N LEU A 29 12.98 12.88 -8.87
CA LEU A 29 12.06 12.44 -9.92
C LEU A 29 12.08 13.45 -11.07
N GLN A 30 12.30 12.96 -12.30
CA GLN A 30 12.19 13.81 -13.48
C GLN A 30 10.75 14.32 -13.64
N LYS A 31 10.59 15.47 -14.28
CA LYS A 31 9.28 16.11 -14.44
C LYS A 31 8.30 15.20 -15.21
N GLU A 32 8.81 14.50 -16.22
CA GLU A 32 8.06 13.56 -17.04
C GLU A 32 7.56 12.37 -16.22
N ASP A 33 8.40 11.86 -15.30
CA ASP A 33 8.04 10.77 -14.40
C ASP A 33 6.96 11.19 -13.40
N ARG A 34 7.07 12.41 -12.86
CA ARG A 34 6.03 12.98 -11.99
C ARG A 34 4.70 13.06 -12.70
N GLU A 35 4.71 13.59 -13.92
CA GLU A 35 3.50 13.76 -14.72
C GLU A 35 2.91 12.40 -15.11
N ALA A 36 3.75 11.39 -15.38
CA ALA A 36 3.31 10.02 -15.65
C ALA A 36 2.65 9.39 -14.42
N ILE A 37 3.21 9.56 -13.22
CA ILE A 37 2.62 9.06 -11.96
C ILE A 37 1.28 9.76 -11.67
N LEU A 38 1.18 11.04 -11.98
CA LEU A 38 -0.03 11.82 -11.73
C LEU A 38 -1.12 11.57 -12.80
N LYS A 39 -0.77 11.38 -14.07
CA LYS A 39 -1.78 11.16 -15.13
C LYS A 39 -2.14 9.69 -15.31
N SER A 40 -1.24 8.76 -14.99
CA SER A 40 -1.48 7.33 -15.19
C SER A 40 -2.40 6.77 -14.11
N THR A 41 -3.67 6.66 -14.46
CA THR A 41 -4.71 6.02 -13.64
C THR A 41 -4.35 4.56 -13.31
N GLY A 42 -3.72 3.86 -14.26
CA GLY A 42 -3.27 2.48 -14.08
C GLY A 42 -2.18 2.36 -13.01
N PHE A 43 -1.18 3.24 -13.05
CA PHE A 43 -0.12 3.29 -12.05
C PHE A 43 -0.68 3.54 -10.64
N ARG A 44 -1.51 4.58 -10.49
CA ARG A 44 -2.18 4.90 -9.22
C ARG A 44 -3.04 3.75 -8.70
N LYS A 45 -3.72 3.02 -9.58
CA LYS A 45 -4.52 1.84 -9.21
C LYS A 45 -3.62 0.69 -8.74
N ALA A 46 -2.50 0.44 -9.40
CA ALA A 46 -1.54 -0.58 -9.00
C ALA A 46 -0.95 -0.30 -7.61
N ILE A 47 -0.61 0.95 -7.32
CA ILE A 47 -0.13 1.36 -5.99
C ILE A 47 -1.22 1.18 -4.92
N ALA A 48 -2.46 1.59 -5.20
CA ALA A 48 -3.58 1.38 -4.27
C ALA A 48 -3.81 -0.11 -3.94
N ILE A 49 -3.71 -0.98 -4.95
CA ILE A 49 -3.80 -2.43 -4.79
C ILE A 49 -2.65 -2.96 -3.91
N LYS A 50 -1.41 -2.56 -4.20
CA LYS A 50 -0.22 -2.93 -3.41
C LYS A 50 -0.38 -2.53 -1.94
N ASN A 51 -0.83 -1.31 -1.67
CA ASN A 51 -1.03 -0.83 -0.30
C ASN A 51 -2.11 -1.63 0.43
N LYS A 52 -3.22 -1.95 -0.24
CA LYS A 52 -4.29 -2.76 0.33
C LYS A 52 -3.85 -4.20 0.61
N LEU A 53 -3.04 -4.80 -0.28
CA LEU A 53 -2.47 -6.13 -0.07
C LEU A 53 -1.47 -6.14 1.10
N ARG A 54 -0.60 -5.13 1.19
CA ARG A 54 0.36 -5.00 2.29
C ARG A 54 -0.33 -4.84 3.64
N LEU A 55 -1.39 -4.02 3.73
CA LEU A 55 -2.20 -3.90 4.94
C LEU A 55 -2.91 -5.21 5.29
N ASN A 56 -3.42 -5.93 4.28
CA ASN A 56 -4.06 -7.21 4.53
C ASN A 56 -3.07 -8.28 5.02
N TYR A 57 -1.85 -8.31 4.48
CA TYR A 57 -0.77 -9.16 4.97
C TYR A 57 -0.40 -8.81 6.41
N LEU A 58 -0.23 -7.52 6.71
CA LEU A 58 0.12 -7.06 8.05
C LEU A 58 -1.00 -7.37 9.05
N ASN A 59 -2.26 -7.10 8.70
CA ASN A 59 -3.41 -7.47 9.53
C ASN A 59 -3.51 -8.98 9.75
N HIS A 60 -3.21 -9.81 8.73
CA HIS A 60 -3.20 -11.26 8.89
C HIS A 60 -2.10 -11.69 9.86
N TYR A 61 -0.89 -11.17 9.68
CA TYR A 61 0.24 -11.44 10.58
C TYR A 61 -0.05 -11.03 12.02
N PHE A 62 -0.61 -9.83 12.24
CA PHE A 62 -1.02 -9.36 13.57
C PHE A 62 -2.21 -10.14 14.16
N SER A 63 -3.11 -10.66 13.32
CA SER A 63 -4.25 -11.47 13.78
C SER A 63 -3.79 -12.87 14.22
N ASP A 64 -2.88 -13.49 13.46
CA ASP A 64 -2.31 -14.80 13.80
C ASP A 64 -1.47 -14.71 15.10
N ASP A 65 -0.74 -13.61 15.31
CA ASP A 65 0.01 -13.35 16.56
C ASP A 65 -0.91 -13.10 17.78
N LEU A 66 -2.14 -12.60 17.58
CA LEU A 66 -3.11 -12.35 18.66
C LEU A 66 -3.93 -13.60 19.03
N GLU A 67 -4.11 -14.54 18.10
CA GLU A 67 -4.86 -15.79 18.30
C GLU A 67 -4.05 -16.87 19.05
N SER A 68 -2.74 -16.67 19.23
CA SER A 68 -1.84 -17.57 19.98
C SER A 68 -1.89 -17.36 21.52
N ASN A 69 -3.07 -17.16 22.11
CA ASN A 69 -3.25 -17.14 23.57
C ASN A 69 -4.28 -18.17 24.09
N GLU A 70 -4.71 -19.14 23.28
CA GLU A 70 -5.52 -20.25 23.79
C GLU A 70 -4.64 -21.41 24.31
N GLU A 71 -4.49 -21.38 25.63
CA GLU A 71 -4.50 -22.55 26.53
C GLU A 71 -3.29 -23.50 26.46
N PHE A 72 -2.29 -23.23 27.30
CA PHE A 72 -1.34 -24.25 27.73
C PHE A 72 -2.07 -25.30 28.59
N PRO A 73 -2.14 -26.59 28.21
CA PRO A 73 -2.60 -27.61 29.12
C PRO A 73 -1.53 -27.84 30.18
N ILE A 74 -1.85 -27.51 31.43
CA ILE A 74 -1.08 -27.93 32.61
C ILE A 74 -1.14 -29.47 32.62
N LYS A 75 0.03 -30.11 32.53
CA LYS A 75 0.18 -31.55 32.70
C LYS A 75 1.00 -31.85 33.94
#